data_AF-A0A3B8YYL5-F1
#
_entry.id   AF-A0A3B8YYL5-F1
#
_cell.length_a   1.000
_cell.length_b   1.000
_cell.length_c   1.000
_cell.angle_alpha   90.00
_cell.angle_beta   90.00
_cell.angle_gamma   90.00
#
_symmetry.space_group_name_H-M   'P 1'
#
loop_
_entity.id
_entity.type
_entity.pdbx_description
1 polymer ?
#
loop_
_entity_poly.entity_id
_entity_poly.type
_entity_poly.pdbx_seq_one_letter_code
_entity_poly.pdbx_strand_id
1 'polypeptide(L)'
;MAQSFFRGAIAELPVGKASNPLTNFHEADRLLLNSYAPHPTTSCYNSFPSPYADQMSQLLKRLPRSSAVAALHALGVETLTVYPELFGPRSWDHFQAVWASDSVAPEDRKDLRLLGTSDTLQIYRLSAGGQEITADAGVLTPGDSEVQQVRDDSGVSVRFRVQNNSDQVYREDIPLGYREGFLTWQGGVPERRERSKVRFLMPVVLGPGEAISLAVRSESPRGGPGTYGVSLVLGGTPDRILGESIVEIP
;
A
#
# COMPACT_ATOMS: atom_id res chain seq x y z
N MET A 1 27.43 -26.82 -4.22
CA MET A 1 27.12 -25.43 -3.85
C MET A 1 25.73 -25.10 -4.38
N ALA A 2 24.73 -24.99 -3.53
CA ALA A 2 23.43 -24.48 -3.94
C ALA A 2 23.61 -22.98 -4.24
N GLN A 3 23.48 -22.57 -5.50
CA GLN A 3 23.38 -21.15 -5.84
C GLN A 3 22.11 -20.63 -5.17
N SER A 4 22.22 -19.54 -4.40
CA SER A 4 21.04 -18.86 -3.86
C SER A 4 20.17 -18.42 -5.04
N PHE A 5 19.04 -19.08 -5.23
CA PHE A 5 18.05 -18.68 -6.23
C PHE A 5 17.43 -17.32 -5.89
N PHE A 6 17.49 -16.89 -4.64
CA PHE A 6 16.92 -15.64 -4.15
C PHE A 6 17.97 -14.53 -4.14
N ARG A 7 17.58 -13.37 -4.68
CA ARG A 7 18.24 -12.07 -4.49
C ARG A 7 17.15 -11.11 -4.02
N GLY A 8 17.51 -10.11 -3.21
CA GLY A 8 16.56 -9.15 -2.65
C GLY A 8 15.56 -9.76 -1.64
N ALA A 9 14.58 -8.96 -1.26
CA ALA A 9 13.47 -9.37 -0.41
C ALA A 9 12.48 -10.27 -1.18
N ILE A 10 11.78 -11.12 -0.43
CA ILE A 10 10.76 -12.03 -0.94
C ILE A 10 9.39 -11.52 -0.50
N ALA A 11 8.43 -11.48 -1.42
CA ALA A 11 7.02 -11.25 -1.11
C ALA A 11 6.20 -12.51 -1.38
N GLU A 12 5.12 -12.69 -0.61
CA GLU A 12 4.28 -13.88 -0.68
C GLU A 12 2.83 -13.55 -1.00
N LEU A 13 2.20 -14.42 -1.80
CA LEU A 13 0.78 -14.37 -2.14
C LEU A 13 0.09 -15.71 -1.83
N PRO A 14 -1.15 -15.68 -1.33
CA PRO A 14 -1.94 -14.50 -1.00
C PRO A 14 -1.44 -13.81 0.29
N VAL A 15 -1.65 -12.49 0.36
CA VAL A 15 -1.41 -11.72 1.59
C VAL A 15 -2.43 -12.17 2.63
N GLY A 16 -1.96 -12.70 3.76
CA GLY A 16 -2.83 -13.14 4.85
C GLY A 16 -3.74 -12.01 5.32
N LYS A 17 -5.03 -12.28 5.50
CA LYS A 17 -5.91 -11.39 6.27
C LYS A 17 -5.73 -11.78 7.73
N ALA A 18 -5.31 -10.85 8.58
CA ALA A 18 -5.16 -11.04 10.02
C ALA A 18 -6.40 -11.65 10.72
N SER A 19 -7.58 -11.58 10.08
CA SER A 19 -8.86 -12.05 10.60
C SER A 19 -9.30 -13.43 10.10
N ASN A 20 -8.54 -14.14 9.26
CA ASN A 20 -8.92 -15.48 8.80
C ASN A 20 -8.07 -16.56 9.49
N PRO A 21 -8.63 -17.31 10.46
CA PRO A 21 -7.87 -18.30 11.23
C PRO A 21 -7.29 -19.43 10.38
N LEU A 22 -7.86 -19.73 9.20
CA LEU A 22 -7.33 -20.77 8.31
C LEU A 22 -6.06 -20.32 7.56
N THR A 23 -5.89 -19.03 7.27
CA THR A 23 -4.61 -18.51 6.74
C THR A 23 -3.51 -18.45 7.81
N ASN A 24 -3.89 -18.39 9.09
CA ASN A 24 -2.95 -18.27 10.21
C ASN A 24 -2.26 -19.60 10.55
N PHE A 25 -2.88 -20.76 10.26
CA PHE A 25 -2.23 -22.07 10.52
C PHE A 25 -1.02 -22.34 9.62
N HIS A 26 -0.99 -21.77 8.42
CA HIS A 26 0.15 -21.84 7.51
C HIS A 26 1.19 -20.74 7.75
N GLU A 27 0.96 -19.79 8.68
CA GLU A 27 1.95 -18.75 9.00
C GLU A 27 3.22 -19.34 9.62
N ALA A 28 3.14 -20.48 10.30
CA ALA A 28 4.30 -21.19 10.84
C ALA A 28 5.25 -21.68 9.73
N ASP A 29 4.70 -22.23 8.64
CA ASP A 29 5.48 -22.65 7.46
C ASP A 29 6.04 -21.43 6.69
N ARG A 30 5.33 -20.30 6.72
CA ARG A 30 5.75 -19.01 6.12
C ARG A 30 6.75 -18.24 6.99
N LEU A 31 6.85 -18.54 8.28
CA LEU A 31 7.77 -17.90 9.22
C LEU A 31 9.24 -18.20 8.89
N LEU A 32 9.51 -19.38 8.33
CA LEU A 32 10.84 -19.82 7.91
C LEU A 32 11.43 -18.98 6.77
N LEU A 33 10.60 -18.36 5.92
CA LEU A 33 11.05 -17.46 4.85
C LEU A 33 11.14 -16.00 5.32
N ASN A 34 10.19 -15.55 6.15
CA ASN A 34 10.23 -14.23 6.78
C ASN A 34 11.41 -14.03 7.76
N SER A 35 11.99 -15.12 8.28
CA SER A 35 13.09 -15.10 9.24
C SER A 35 14.49 -15.13 8.61
N TYR A 36 14.62 -15.21 7.28
CA TYR A 36 15.90 -15.11 6.57
C TYR A 36 16.31 -13.64 6.38
N ALA A 37 16.37 -12.88 7.48
CA ALA A 37 17.10 -11.62 7.50
C ALA A 37 18.61 -11.94 7.62
N PRO A 38 19.50 -11.35 6.80
CA PRO A 38 20.95 -11.57 6.92
C PRO A 38 21.56 -10.96 8.20
N HIS A 39 20.73 -10.37 9.07
CA HIS A 39 21.15 -9.73 10.31
C HIS A 39 20.37 -10.29 11.51
N PRO A 40 21.01 -10.42 12.69
CA PRO A 40 20.33 -10.82 13.91
C PRO A 40 19.18 -9.86 14.21
N THR A 41 17.96 -10.36 14.34
CA THR A 41 16.81 -9.58 14.82
C THR A 41 16.45 -10.06 16.22
N THR A 42 16.27 -9.12 17.16
CA THR A 42 15.91 -9.40 18.57
C THR A 42 14.44 -9.09 18.87
N SER A 43 13.59 -9.02 17.85
CA SER A 43 12.19 -8.59 17.98
C SER A 43 11.23 -9.78 17.85
N CYS A 44 10.41 -9.98 18.87
CA CYS A 44 9.25 -10.88 18.89
C CYS A 44 8.37 -10.63 17.66
N TYR A 45 8.52 -11.47 16.64
CA TYR A 45 8.21 -11.14 15.24
C TYR A 45 6.70 -11.04 14.90
N ASN A 46 5.79 -11.39 15.80
CA ASN A 46 4.36 -11.56 15.46
C ASN A 46 3.36 -10.79 16.35
N SER A 47 3.81 -9.98 17.31
CA SER A 47 2.88 -9.36 18.28
C SER A 47 2.33 -7.99 17.86
N PHE A 48 2.90 -7.36 16.83
CA PHE A 48 2.43 -6.05 16.35
C PHE A 48 2.35 -6.05 14.81
N PRO A 49 1.15 -5.85 14.22
CA PRO A 49 1.03 -5.73 12.77
C PRO A 49 1.82 -4.51 12.30
N SER A 50 2.61 -4.68 11.23
CA SER A 50 3.34 -3.56 10.63
C SER A 50 2.38 -2.43 10.26
N PRO A 51 2.69 -1.16 10.57
CA PRO A 51 1.86 -0.03 10.20
C PRO A 51 1.69 0.13 8.68
N TYR A 52 2.56 -0.49 7.88
CA TYR A 52 2.50 -0.51 6.41
C TYR A 52 1.85 -1.78 5.83
N ALA A 53 1.34 -2.70 6.67
CA ALA A 53 0.78 -3.98 6.21
C ALA A 53 -0.38 -3.80 5.21
N ASP A 54 -1.27 -2.82 5.45
CA ASP A 54 -2.36 -2.51 4.52
C ASP A 54 -1.84 -1.96 3.19
N GLN A 55 -0.84 -1.07 3.22
CA GLN A 55 -0.23 -0.53 2.00
C GLN A 55 0.43 -1.63 1.17
N MET A 56 1.17 -2.54 1.81
CA MET A 56 1.77 -3.70 1.14
C MET A 56 0.71 -4.66 0.58
N SER A 57 -0.39 -4.88 1.30
CA SER A 57 -1.51 -5.67 0.81
C SER A 57 -2.16 -5.03 -0.43
N GLN A 58 -2.38 -3.72 -0.40
CA GLN A 58 -2.92 -2.97 -1.54
C GLN A 58 -2.00 -3.04 -2.76
N LEU A 59 -0.68 -2.95 -2.58
CA LEU A 59 0.31 -3.05 -3.65
C LEU A 59 0.35 -4.46 -4.27
N LEU A 60 0.43 -5.50 -3.44
CA LEU A 60 0.51 -6.90 -3.89
C LEU A 60 -0.75 -7.35 -4.63
N LYS A 61 -1.93 -6.82 -4.28
CA LYS A 61 -3.20 -7.08 -5.01
C LYS A 61 -3.23 -6.54 -6.43
N ARG A 62 -2.30 -5.66 -6.82
CA ARG A 62 -2.27 -5.02 -8.15
C ARG A 62 -1.35 -5.72 -9.14
N LEU A 63 -0.61 -6.73 -8.68
CA LEU A 63 0.12 -7.61 -9.56
C LEU A 63 -0.85 -8.26 -10.58
N PRO A 64 -0.43 -8.42 -11.84
CA PRO A 64 0.93 -8.31 -12.37
C PRO A 64 1.27 -6.95 -13.03
N ARG A 65 0.54 -5.85 -12.76
CA ARG A 65 0.80 -4.55 -13.43
C ARG A 65 2.26 -4.09 -13.31
N SER A 66 2.85 -3.56 -14.40
CA SER A 66 4.25 -3.07 -14.44
C SER A 66 4.54 -2.08 -13.31
N SER A 67 3.62 -1.15 -13.07
CA SER A 67 3.72 -0.12 -12.04
C SER A 67 3.82 -0.71 -10.63
N ALA A 68 3.07 -1.78 -10.34
CA ALA A 68 3.14 -2.50 -9.07
C ALA A 68 4.45 -3.29 -8.94
N VAL A 69 4.94 -3.89 -10.03
CA VAL A 69 6.24 -4.56 -10.07
C VAL A 69 7.39 -3.58 -9.85
N ALA A 70 7.36 -2.42 -10.51
CA ALA A 70 8.34 -1.35 -10.34
C ALA A 70 8.38 -0.83 -8.89
N ALA A 71 7.21 -0.64 -8.28
CA ALA A 71 7.10 -0.26 -6.88
C ALA A 71 7.66 -1.33 -5.92
N LEU A 72 7.32 -2.61 -6.11
CA LEU A 72 7.87 -3.70 -5.31
C LEU A 72 9.40 -3.80 -5.45
N HIS A 73 9.91 -3.67 -6.68
CA HIS A 73 11.35 -3.67 -6.93
C HIS A 73 12.06 -2.47 -6.31
N ALA A 74 11.44 -1.29 -6.28
CA ALA A 74 11.99 -0.10 -5.60
C ALA A 74 12.09 -0.30 -4.07
N LEU A 75 11.26 -1.16 -3.49
CA LEU A 75 11.37 -1.64 -2.10
C LEU A 75 12.43 -2.75 -1.92
N GLY A 76 13.09 -3.18 -2.99
CA GLY A 76 14.06 -4.28 -2.99
C GLY A 76 13.42 -5.67 -3.05
N VAL A 77 12.13 -5.79 -3.35
CA VAL A 77 11.48 -7.08 -3.59
C VAL A 77 11.81 -7.54 -5.00
N GLU A 78 12.56 -8.64 -5.11
CA GLU A 78 12.90 -9.22 -6.42
C GLU A 78 12.27 -10.59 -6.63
N THR A 79 11.72 -11.22 -5.59
CA THR A 79 11.10 -12.54 -5.70
C THR A 79 9.67 -12.53 -5.17
N LEU A 80 8.75 -13.11 -5.93
CA LEU A 80 7.37 -13.35 -5.53
C LEU A 80 7.14 -14.86 -5.45
N THR A 81 6.66 -15.32 -4.30
CA THR A 81 6.19 -16.69 -4.11
C THR A 81 4.67 -16.68 -4.05
N VAL A 82 4.02 -17.48 -4.89
CA VAL A 82 2.56 -17.61 -4.98
C VAL A 82 2.19 -19.01 -4.54
N TYR A 83 1.23 -19.13 -3.62
CA TYR A 83 0.69 -20.40 -3.11
C TYR A 83 -0.75 -20.56 -3.60
N PRO A 84 -0.99 -21.22 -4.74
CA PRO A 84 -2.32 -21.32 -5.36
C PRO A 84 -3.39 -21.88 -4.42
N GLU A 85 -3.04 -22.89 -3.63
CA GLU A 85 -3.94 -23.56 -2.68
C GLU A 85 -4.50 -22.67 -1.56
N LEU A 86 -3.81 -21.57 -1.25
CA LEU A 86 -4.20 -20.64 -0.19
C LEU A 86 -5.16 -19.56 -0.68
N PHE A 87 -5.36 -19.45 -1.99
CA PHE A 87 -6.38 -18.56 -2.53
C PHE A 87 -7.77 -19.17 -2.34
N GLY A 88 -8.73 -18.34 -1.93
CA GLY A 88 -10.13 -18.71 -2.08
C GLY A 88 -10.46 -18.86 -3.58
N PRO A 89 -11.40 -19.75 -3.99
CA PRO A 89 -11.64 -20.07 -5.40
C PRO A 89 -11.80 -18.84 -6.29
N ARG A 90 -12.64 -17.88 -5.87
CA ARG A 90 -12.86 -16.61 -6.61
C ARG A 90 -11.61 -15.73 -6.69
N SER A 91 -10.77 -15.75 -5.66
CA SER A 91 -9.53 -14.96 -5.63
C SER A 91 -8.45 -15.59 -6.50
N TRP A 92 -8.42 -16.93 -6.58
CA TRP A 92 -7.54 -17.64 -7.49
C TRP A 92 -7.96 -17.42 -8.94
N ASP A 93 -9.26 -17.60 -9.24
CA ASP A 93 -9.79 -17.35 -10.59
C ASP A 93 -9.53 -15.90 -11.01
N HIS A 94 -9.69 -14.93 -10.11
CA HIS A 94 -9.36 -13.54 -10.39
C HIS A 94 -7.86 -13.34 -10.62
N PHE A 95 -7.00 -13.90 -9.75
CA PHE A 95 -5.56 -13.83 -9.91
C PHE A 95 -5.14 -14.43 -11.26
N GLN A 96 -5.59 -15.63 -11.58
CA GLN A 96 -5.34 -16.29 -12.86
C GLN A 96 -5.92 -15.52 -14.03
N ALA A 97 -7.13 -14.95 -13.92
CA ALA A 97 -7.74 -14.16 -14.97
C ALA A 97 -6.92 -12.90 -15.25
N VAL A 98 -6.47 -12.17 -14.23
CA VAL A 98 -5.58 -11.01 -14.42
C VAL A 98 -4.23 -11.47 -14.99
N TRP A 99 -3.73 -12.63 -14.57
CA TRP A 99 -2.46 -13.20 -15.05
C TRP A 99 -2.53 -13.72 -16.49
N ALA A 100 -3.70 -14.18 -16.93
CA ALA A 100 -3.94 -14.83 -18.21
C ALA A 100 -4.66 -13.94 -19.22
N SER A 101 -5.35 -12.87 -18.81
CA SER A 101 -6.15 -12.06 -19.73
C SER A 101 -5.32 -11.25 -20.72
N ASP A 102 -5.71 -11.28 -21.99
CA ASP A 102 -5.18 -10.40 -23.05
C ASP A 102 -5.40 -8.89 -22.77
N SER A 103 -6.11 -8.56 -21.68
CA SER A 103 -6.32 -7.20 -21.17
C SER A 103 -5.13 -6.67 -20.37
N VAL A 104 -4.20 -7.53 -19.94
CA VAL A 104 -2.89 -7.12 -19.44
C VAL A 104 -1.95 -7.14 -20.63
N ALA A 105 -1.48 -5.97 -21.03
CA ALA A 105 -0.68 -5.85 -22.23
C ALA A 105 0.61 -6.69 -22.09
N PRO A 106 1.13 -7.32 -23.15
CA PRO A 106 2.31 -8.19 -23.06
C PRO A 106 3.51 -7.53 -22.35
N GLU A 107 3.63 -6.21 -22.50
CA GLU A 107 4.61 -5.37 -21.82
C GLU A 107 4.47 -5.35 -20.29
N ASP A 108 3.30 -5.59 -19.72
CA ASP A 108 3.06 -5.65 -18.28
C ASP A 108 3.49 -6.97 -17.65
N ARG A 109 3.61 -8.03 -18.45
CA ARG A 109 4.06 -9.35 -17.98
C ARG A 109 5.56 -9.56 -18.12
N LYS A 110 6.24 -8.75 -18.94
CA LYS A 110 7.68 -8.88 -19.17
C LYS A 110 8.50 -8.74 -17.88
N ASP A 111 7.95 -8.00 -16.92
CA ASP A 111 8.60 -7.67 -15.65
C ASP A 111 8.43 -8.77 -14.59
N LEU A 112 7.72 -9.86 -14.92
CA LEU A 112 7.51 -11.03 -14.06
C LEU A 112 7.89 -12.32 -14.79
N ARG A 113 9.02 -12.92 -14.41
CA ARG A 113 9.51 -14.16 -15.01
C ARG A 113 9.31 -15.35 -14.07
N LEU A 114 8.51 -16.33 -14.48
CA LEU A 114 8.40 -17.61 -13.76
C LEU A 114 9.78 -18.28 -13.69
N LEU A 115 10.24 -18.59 -12.48
CA LEU A 115 11.49 -19.29 -12.21
C LEU A 115 11.27 -20.79 -12.03
N GLY A 116 10.14 -21.18 -11.44
CA GLY A 116 9.82 -22.57 -11.17
C GLY A 116 8.45 -22.73 -10.55
N THR A 117 7.95 -23.95 -10.64
CA THR A 117 6.66 -24.37 -10.10
C THR A 117 6.87 -25.70 -9.36
N SER A 118 6.19 -25.86 -8.24
CA SER A 118 5.97 -27.15 -7.57
C SER A 118 4.47 -27.44 -7.51
N ASP A 119 4.09 -28.54 -6.86
CA ASP A 119 2.69 -28.88 -6.62
C ASP A 119 1.96 -27.83 -5.76
N THR A 120 2.70 -27.05 -4.95
CA THR A 120 2.14 -26.14 -3.95
C THR A 120 2.48 -24.67 -4.14
N LEU A 121 3.52 -24.35 -4.91
CA LEU A 121 3.96 -22.97 -5.10
C LEU A 121 4.46 -22.66 -6.51
N GLN A 122 4.37 -21.39 -6.87
CA GLN A 122 4.97 -20.81 -8.07
C GLN A 122 5.91 -19.68 -7.65
N ILE A 123 7.11 -19.65 -8.22
CA ILE A 123 8.13 -18.64 -7.92
C ILE A 123 8.33 -17.76 -9.14
N TYR A 124 8.21 -16.46 -8.95
CA TYR A 124 8.45 -15.45 -9.98
C TYR A 124 9.60 -14.54 -9.60
N ARG A 125 10.43 -14.18 -10.58
CA ARG A 125 11.38 -13.08 -10.51
C ARG A 125 10.68 -11.81 -10.94
N LEU A 126 10.78 -10.78 -10.12
CA LEU A 126 10.47 -9.41 -10.53
C LEU A 126 11.70 -8.81 -11.20
N SER A 127 11.49 -8.18 -12.34
CA SER A 127 12.49 -7.35 -13.00
C SER A 127 11.81 -6.05 -13.36
N ALA A 128 12.03 -4.99 -12.57
CA ALA A 128 11.50 -3.69 -12.95
C ALA A 128 12.30 -3.12 -14.11
N GLY A 129 11.62 -2.34 -14.97
CA GLY A 129 12.26 -1.44 -15.90
C GLY A 129 13.14 -0.43 -15.16
N GLY A 130 14.04 0.24 -15.88
CA GLY A 130 14.92 1.27 -15.30
C GLY A 130 14.19 2.56 -14.92
N GLN A 131 12.99 2.49 -14.34
CA GLN A 131 12.27 3.66 -13.85
C GLN A 131 13.09 4.35 -12.75
N GLU A 132 13.15 5.68 -12.83
CA GLU A 132 13.77 6.49 -11.80
C GLU A 132 12.99 6.40 -10.49
N ILE A 133 13.72 6.29 -9.37
CA ILE A 133 13.14 6.25 -8.03
C ILE A 133 13.38 7.61 -7.38
N THR A 134 12.31 8.22 -6.86
CA THR A 134 12.37 9.50 -6.17
C THR A 134 11.69 9.44 -4.81
N ALA A 135 12.21 10.19 -3.85
CA ALA A 135 11.57 10.45 -2.56
C ALA A 135 10.87 11.82 -2.53
N ASP A 136 10.89 12.56 -3.64
CA ASP A 136 10.21 13.84 -3.73
C ASP A 136 8.68 13.61 -3.75
N ALA A 137 8.01 14.04 -2.68
CA ALA A 137 6.54 14.08 -2.64
C ALA A 137 5.94 14.98 -3.75
N GLY A 138 6.79 15.74 -4.46
CA GLY A 138 6.68 16.26 -5.82
C GLY A 138 5.73 15.54 -6.75
N VAL A 139 5.88 14.22 -6.79
CA VAL A 139 5.18 13.38 -7.75
C VAL A 139 3.81 12.92 -7.27
N LEU A 140 3.48 13.18 -6.00
CA LEU A 140 2.22 12.80 -5.39
C LEU A 140 1.19 13.91 -5.54
N THR A 141 -0.01 13.53 -5.97
CA THR A 141 -1.16 14.40 -6.15
C THR A 141 -2.42 13.78 -5.52
N PRO A 142 -3.42 14.60 -5.18
CA PRO A 142 -4.74 14.09 -4.82
C PRO A 142 -5.31 13.20 -5.93
N GLY A 143 -5.88 12.06 -5.56
CA GLY A 143 -6.76 11.29 -6.42
C GLY A 143 -8.22 11.70 -6.25
N ASP A 144 -9.12 10.99 -6.94
CA ASP A 144 -10.56 11.24 -6.84
C ASP A 144 -11.07 11.17 -5.40
N SER A 145 -11.85 12.18 -5.02
CA SER A 145 -12.51 12.24 -3.72
C SER A 145 -13.71 11.31 -3.68
N GLU A 146 -13.84 10.56 -2.60
CA GLU A 146 -15.04 9.77 -2.29
C GLU A 146 -15.78 10.39 -1.10
N VAL A 147 -17.12 10.32 -1.12
CA VAL A 147 -17.95 10.73 0.02
C VAL A 147 -17.88 9.65 1.09
N GLN A 148 -17.49 10.03 2.29
CA GLN A 148 -17.32 9.12 3.41
C GLN A 148 -18.28 9.46 4.54
N GLN A 149 -19.05 8.47 4.97
CA GLN A 149 -19.84 8.56 6.21
C GLN A 149 -18.99 8.05 7.36
N VAL A 150 -18.71 8.93 8.33
CA VAL A 150 -17.92 8.56 9.50
C VAL A 150 -18.82 8.56 10.73
N ARG A 151 -18.93 7.39 11.36
CA ARG A 151 -19.60 7.21 12.66
C ARG A 151 -18.55 6.72 13.64
N ASP A 152 -17.96 7.63 14.40
CA ASP A 152 -17.08 7.23 15.49
C ASP A 152 -17.12 8.28 16.60
N ASP A 153 -17.47 7.83 17.80
CA ASP A 153 -17.66 8.66 19.00
C ASP A 153 -16.32 9.10 19.61
N SER A 154 -15.19 8.58 19.11
CA SER A 154 -13.84 8.81 19.63
C SER A 154 -12.89 9.56 18.67
N GLY A 155 -13.35 9.89 17.46
CA GLY A 155 -12.59 10.63 16.44
C GLY A 155 -13.13 10.37 15.03
N VAL A 156 -12.53 10.99 14.01
CA VAL A 156 -12.88 10.77 12.59
C VAL A 156 -11.70 10.14 11.87
N SER A 157 -11.92 8.99 11.24
CA SER A 157 -10.97 8.38 10.32
C SER A 157 -11.33 8.76 8.89
N VAL A 158 -10.58 9.69 8.29
CA VAL A 158 -10.78 10.13 6.91
C VAL A 158 -9.83 9.36 6.00
N ARG A 159 -10.35 8.78 4.91
CA ARG A 159 -9.51 8.18 3.86
C ARG A 159 -9.19 9.19 2.77
N PHE A 160 -7.95 9.23 2.35
CA PHE A 160 -7.50 10.07 1.24
C PHE A 160 -6.96 9.19 0.14
N ARG A 161 -7.39 9.43 -1.10
CA ARG A 161 -6.77 8.81 -2.27
C ARG A 161 -5.58 9.67 -2.68
N VAL A 162 -4.39 9.08 -2.67
CA VAL A 162 -3.14 9.73 -3.11
C VAL A 162 -2.65 9.00 -4.34
N GLN A 163 -2.26 9.73 -5.39
CA GLN A 163 -1.84 9.17 -6.66
C GLN A 163 -0.44 9.66 -7.05
N ASN A 164 0.33 8.81 -7.71
CA ASN A 164 1.55 9.21 -8.39
C ASN A 164 1.24 9.40 -9.88
N ASN A 165 1.19 10.65 -10.32
CA ASN A 165 0.89 11.01 -11.71
C ASN A 165 2.16 11.27 -12.55
N SER A 166 3.34 10.95 -12.00
CA SER A 166 4.60 11.01 -12.74
C SER A 166 4.93 9.69 -13.44
N ASP A 167 6.00 9.70 -14.22
CA ASP A 167 6.65 8.53 -14.81
C ASP A 167 7.70 7.88 -13.87
N GLN A 168 7.93 8.46 -12.69
CA GLN A 168 8.88 7.98 -11.69
C GLN A 168 8.20 7.08 -10.66
N VAL A 169 8.98 6.24 -9.97
CA VAL A 169 8.51 5.51 -8.80
C VAL A 169 8.73 6.38 -7.57
N TYR A 170 7.65 6.75 -6.87
CA TYR A 170 7.76 7.35 -5.54
C TYR A 170 8.16 6.27 -4.55
N ARG A 171 9.16 6.54 -3.70
CA ARG A 171 9.52 5.70 -2.55
C ARG A 171 9.83 6.56 -1.35
N GLU A 172 9.21 6.27 -0.22
CA GLU A 172 9.49 6.97 1.03
C GLU A 172 10.94 6.74 1.49
N ASP A 173 11.61 7.82 1.91
CA ASP A 173 12.96 7.74 2.45
C ASP A 173 13.02 7.02 3.81
N ILE A 174 14.15 6.37 4.06
CA ILE A 174 14.46 5.70 5.33
C ILE A 174 15.13 6.70 6.29
N PRO A 175 14.78 6.73 7.59
CA PRO A 175 13.87 5.82 8.29
C PRO A 175 12.39 6.10 7.99
N LEU A 176 11.64 5.02 7.73
CA LEU A 176 10.19 5.08 7.61
C LEU A 176 9.58 5.53 8.95
N GLY A 177 8.58 6.40 8.88
CA GLY A 177 7.93 6.91 10.08
C GLY A 177 6.71 7.77 9.79
N TYR A 178 6.04 8.17 10.87
CA TYR A 178 4.95 9.13 10.78
C TYR A 178 5.46 10.50 10.36
N ARG A 179 4.82 11.09 9.36
CA ARG A 179 4.98 12.50 8.99
C ARG A 179 3.97 13.36 9.75
N GLU A 180 4.37 14.58 10.00
CA GLU A 180 3.48 15.61 10.50
C GLU A 180 2.80 16.32 9.32
N GLY A 181 1.52 16.64 9.51
CA GLY A 181 0.76 17.43 8.57
C GLY A 181 -0.51 17.94 9.19
N PHE A 182 -1.45 18.30 8.32
CA PHE A 182 -2.69 18.92 8.75
C PHE A 182 -3.87 18.42 7.92
N LEU A 183 -5.01 18.28 8.58
CA LEU A 183 -6.29 18.26 7.88
C LEU A 183 -6.84 19.68 7.85
N THR A 184 -7.23 20.14 6.68
CA THR A 184 -8.00 21.37 6.53
C THR A 184 -9.44 21.00 6.26
N TRP A 185 -10.32 21.29 7.22
CA TRP A 185 -11.76 21.10 7.13
C TRP A 185 -12.41 22.38 6.61
N GLN A 186 -13.33 22.26 5.67
CA GLN A 186 -14.17 23.35 5.18
C GLN A 186 -15.62 22.86 5.05
N GLY A 187 -16.54 23.47 5.79
CA GLY A 187 -17.96 23.12 5.74
C GLY A 187 -18.66 23.26 7.09
N GLY A 188 -19.74 22.50 7.26
CA GLY A 188 -20.61 22.57 8.45
C GLY A 188 -21.59 23.74 8.45
N VAL A 189 -22.41 23.82 9.49
CA VAL A 189 -23.39 24.90 9.69
C VAL A 189 -23.24 25.49 11.10
N PRO A 190 -22.77 26.75 11.24
CA PRO A 190 -22.34 27.67 10.19
C PRO A 190 -21.05 27.21 9.49
N GLU A 191 -20.81 27.64 8.25
CA GLU A 191 -19.60 27.30 7.49
C GLU A 191 -18.34 27.73 8.27
N ARG A 192 -17.42 26.79 8.48
CA ARG A 192 -16.16 27.01 9.19
C ARG A 192 -15.00 26.40 8.43
N ARG A 193 -13.84 27.05 8.58
CA ARG A 193 -12.55 26.50 8.21
C ARG A 193 -11.76 26.17 9.46
N GLU A 194 -11.37 24.91 9.61
CA GLU A 194 -10.60 24.42 10.75
C GLU A 194 -9.36 23.67 10.26
N ARG A 195 -8.25 23.80 10.99
CA ARG A 195 -6.99 23.09 10.70
C ARG A 195 -6.63 22.22 11.90
N SER A 196 -6.57 20.91 11.70
CA SER A 196 -6.24 19.93 12.74
C SER A 196 -4.87 19.33 12.46
N LYS A 197 -3.97 19.33 13.45
CA LYS A 197 -2.68 18.64 13.32
C LYS A 197 -2.90 17.13 13.29
N VAL A 198 -2.21 16.45 12.40
CA VAL A 198 -2.26 15.00 12.28
C VAL A 198 -0.88 14.40 12.10
N ARG A 199 -0.75 13.13 12.48
CA ARG A 199 0.38 12.28 12.17
C ARG A 199 -0.12 11.14 11.30
N PHE A 200 0.53 10.91 10.17
CA PHE A 200 0.12 9.89 9.21
C PHE A 200 1.34 9.26 8.55
N LEU A 201 1.12 8.11 7.92
CA LEU A 201 2.15 7.42 7.15
C LEU A 201 2.02 7.85 5.69
N MET A 202 3.14 8.25 5.09
CA MET A 202 3.20 8.41 3.64
C MET A 202 2.98 7.07 2.93
N PRO A 203 2.64 7.08 1.63
CA PRO A 203 2.79 5.88 0.80
C PRO A 203 4.22 5.35 0.95
N VAL A 204 4.42 4.08 1.28
CA VAL A 204 5.78 3.52 1.37
C VAL A 204 6.45 3.47 0.00
N VAL A 205 5.65 3.20 -1.03
CA VAL A 205 6.03 3.23 -2.44
C VAL A 205 4.79 3.41 -3.31
N LEU A 206 4.92 4.06 -4.46
CA LEU A 206 3.85 4.19 -5.44
C LEU A 206 4.44 4.26 -6.85
N GLY A 207 4.12 3.29 -7.71
CA GLY A 207 4.58 3.27 -9.10
C GLY A 207 3.89 4.34 -9.96
N PRO A 208 4.35 4.55 -11.20
CA PRO A 208 3.70 5.48 -12.15
C PRO A 208 2.21 5.17 -12.34
N GLY A 209 1.36 6.19 -12.26
CA GLY A 209 -0.09 6.09 -12.42
C GLY A 209 -0.84 5.43 -11.26
N GLU A 210 -0.13 4.87 -10.27
CA GLU A 210 -0.74 4.16 -9.16
C GLU A 210 -1.36 5.11 -8.14
N ALA A 211 -2.42 4.66 -7.46
CA ALA A 211 -3.04 5.38 -6.37
C ALA A 211 -3.16 4.50 -5.11
N ILE A 212 -3.09 5.08 -3.92
CA ILE A 212 -3.25 4.37 -2.65
C ILE A 212 -4.24 5.12 -1.76
N SER A 213 -4.97 4.38 -0.92
CA SER A 213 -5.82 4.97 0.10
C SER A 213 -5.05 5.08 1.42
N LEU A 214 -4.94 6.30 1.96
CA LEU A 214 -4.37 6.58 3.28
C LEU A 214 -5.49 6.87 4.27
N ALA A 215 -5.58 6.10 5.35
CA ALA A 215 -6.48 6.40 6.45
C ALA A 215 -5.77 7.30 7.48
N VAL A 216 -6.35 8.47 7.76
CA VAL A 216 -5.82 9.44 8.73
C VAL A 216 -6.87 9.67 9.82
N ARG A 217 -6.46 9.44 11.07
CA ARG A 217 -7.29 9.73 12.23
C ARG A 217 -7.09 11.17 12.70
N SER A 218 -8.19 11.83 13.03
CA SER A 218 -8.24 13.18 13.57
C SER A 218 -9.37 13.28 14.60
N GLU A 219 -9.35 14.33 15.41
CA GLU A 219 -10.54 14.76 16.14
C GLU A 219 -11.62 15.26 15.16
N SER A 220 -12.88 15.15 15.54
CA SER A 220 -14.01 15.72 14.80
C SER A 220 -13.91 17.24 14.71
N PRO A 221 -14.28 17.87 13.58
CA PRO A 221 -14.33 19.32 13.48
C PRO A 221 -15.34 19.90 14.48
N ARG A 222 -15.03 21.06 15.04
CA ARG A 222 -15.84 21.73 16.07
C ARG A 222 -17.14 22.33 15.54
N GLY A 223 -17.36 22.28 14.22
CA GLY A 223 -18.57 22.78 13.56
C GLY A 223 -19.83 21.95 13.81
N GLY A 224 -19.70 20.75 14.38
CA GLY A 224 -20.84 19.84 14.61
C GLY A 224 -21.21 19.04 13.35
N PRO A 225 -22.40 18.43 13.33
CA PRO A 225 -22.89 17.64 12.19
C PRO A 225 -22.88 18.43 10.87
N GLY A 226 -22.64 17.74 9.75
CA GLY A 226 -22.69 18.31 8.42
C GLY A 226 -21.72 17.69 7.42
N THR A 227 -21.72 18.25 6.21
CA THR A 227 -20.80 17.87 5.14
C THR A 227 -19.58 18.77 5.15
N TYR A 228 -18.40 18.16 5.08
CA TYR A 228 -17.11 18.84 5.08
C TYR A 228 -16.28 18.40 3.87
N GLY A 229 -15.72 19.37 3.15
CA GLY A 229 -14.54 19.15 2.33
C GLY A 229 -13.31 19.06 3.23
N VAL A 230 -12.46 18.07 3.01
CA VAL A 230 -11.28 17.81 3.84
C VAL A 230 -10.08 17.61 2.94
N SER A 231 -9.01 18.38 3.17
CA SER A 231 -7.74 18.22 2.48
C SER A 231 -6.64 17.77 3.44
N LEU A 232 -5.91 16.72 3.08
CA LEU A 232 -4.69 16.29 3.76
C LEU A 232 -3.50 17.09 3.22
N VAL A 233 -2.85 17.84 4.09
CA VAL A 233 -1.72 18.71 3.76
C VAL A 233 -0.46 18.18 4.43
N LEU A 234 0.57 17.87 3.63
CA LEU A 234 1.92 17.60 4.12
C LEU A 234 2.57 18.93 4.54
N GLY A 235 3.04 18.99 5.79
CA GLY A 235 3.71 20.17 6.31
C GLY A 235 5.05 20.41 5.61
N GLY A 236 5.31 21.64 5.18
CA GLY A 236 6.54 22.00 4.48
C GLY A 236 6.56 23.46 4.02
N THR A 237 7.49 23.81 3.14
CA THR A 237 7.48 25.12 2.46
C THR A 237 7.80 24.89 0.98
N PRO A 238 6.82 25.00 0.06
CA PRO A 238 5.40 25.28 0.30
C PRO A 238 4.63 24.09 0.93
N ASP A 239 3.49 24.39 1.57
CA ASP A 239 2.52 23.36 1.98
C ASP A 239 2.01 22.62 0.73
N ARG A 240 1.89 21.28 0.81
CA ARG A 240 1.42 20.44 -0.30
C ARG A 240 0.16 19.68 0.07
N ILE A 241 -0.85 19.74 -0.80
CA ILE A 241 -2.04 18.90 -0.68
C ILE A 241 -1.70 17.50 -1.23
N LEU A 242 -1.82 16.47 -0.39
CA LEU A 242 -1.61 15.08 -0.78
C LEU A 242 -2.89 14.39 -1.20
N GLY A 243 -4.03 14.79 -0.62
CA GLY A 243 -5.31 14.15 -0.89
C GLY A 243 -6.47 15.02 -0.45
N GLU A 244 -7.63 14.76 -1.06
CA GLU A 244 -8.89 15.43 -0.78
C GLU A 244 -9.98 14.41 -0.54
N SER A 245 -11.01 14.80 0.21
CA SER A 245 -12.16 13.96 0.52
C SER A 245 -13.38 14.81 0.87
N ILE A 246 -14.56 14.21 0.75
CA ILE A 246 -15.80 14.72 1.32
C ILE A 246 -16.18 13.82 2.50
N VAL A 247 -16.50 14.41 3.66
CA VAL A 247 -16.85 13.69 4.88
C VAL A 247 -18.21 14.17 5.37
N GLU A 248 -19.12 13.23 5.59
CA GLU A 248 -20.42 13.46 6.23
C GLU A 248 -20.34 13.05 7.70
N ILE A 249 -20.58 14.02 8.58
CA ILE A 249 -20.65 13.83 10.03
C ILE A 249 -22.12 13.89 10.45
N PRO A 250 -22.66 12.83 11.08
CA PRO A 250 -24.06 12.76 11.49
C PRO A 250 -24.40 13.72 12.63
#